data_AF-A0A4S4K6T8-F1
#
_entry.id   AF-A0A4S4K6T8-F1
#
_cell.length_a   1.000
_cell.length_b   1.000
_cell.length_c   1.000
_cell.angle_alpha   90.00
_cell.angle_beta   90.00
_cell.angle_gamma   90.00
#
_symmetry.space_group_name_H-M   'P 1'
#
loop_
_entity.id
_entity.type
_entity.pdbx_description
1 polymer ?
#
loop_
_entity_poly.entity_id
_entity_poly.type
_entity_poly.pdbx_seq_one_letter_code
_entity_poly.pdbx_strand_id
1 'polypeptide(L)' 'MLASSVDVIFADVAQLGPACIVVLNAKYFLKNGGHVVISIISITGTASPETVFAQEVHYLRK' A
#
# COMPACT_ATOMS: atom_id res chain seq x y z
N MET A 1 22.28 -3.36 5.03
CA MET A 1 22.32 -2.78 3.68
C MET A 1 20.99 -2.09 3.44
N LEU A 2 20.95 -0.77 3.34
CA LEU A 2 19.72 -0.04 2.98
C LEU A 2 19.55 -0.14 1.46
N ALA A 3 18.37 -0.53 0.99
CA ALA A 3 18.09 -0.53 -0.44
C ALA A 3 18.20 0.90 -0.99
N SER A 4 18.79 1.03 -2.18
CA SER A 4 18.74 2.28 -2.95
C SER A 4 17.30 2.60 -3.34
N SER A 5 17.06 3.81 -3.86
CA SER A 5 15.76 4.17 -4.38
C SER A 5 15.30 3.21 -5.49
N VAL A 6 14.02 2.81 -5.47
CA VAL A 6 13.40 1.85 -6.40
C VAL A 6 12.38 2.54 -7.30
N ASP A 7 12.12 1.93 -8.47
CA ASP A 7 11.15 2.42 -9.44
C ASP A 7 9.70 2.02 -9.10
N VAL A 8 9.53 0.83 -8.53
CA VAL A 8 8.22 0.23 -8.25
C VAL A 8 8.25 -0.46 -6.89
N ILE A 9 7.21 -0.25 -6.08
CA ILE A 9 6.94 -1.05 -4.88
C ILE A 9 5.75 -1.96 -5.18
N PHE A 10 5.97 -3.28 -5.05
CA PHE A 10 4.90 -4.28 -5.04
C PHE A 10 4.64 -4.72 -3.60
N ALA A 11 3.38 -4.68 -3.17
CA ALA A 11 2.99 -5.03 -1.82
C ALA A 11 1.88 -6.09 -1.82
N ASP A 12 2.23 -7.29 -1.38
CA ASP A 12 1.29 -8.39 -1.10
C ASP A 12 1.38 -8.75 0.37
N VAL A 13 0.70 -7.95 1.18
CA VAL A 13 0.77 -8.00 2.64
C VAL A 13 -0.63 -8.17 3.21
N ALA A 14 -0.84 -9.26 3.94
CA ALA A 14 -2.11 -9.57 4.59
C ALA A 14 -2.20 -8.94 6.00
N GLN A 15 -2.26 -7.60 6.07
CA GLN A 15 -2.42 -6.84 7.31
C GLN A 15 -3.61 -5.88 7.21
N LEU A 16 -4.15 -5.47 8.36
CA LEU A 16 -5.20 -4.44 8.39
C LEU A 16 -4.56 -3.07 8.08
N GLY A 17 -5.00 -2.42 6.99
CA GLY A 17 -4.47 -1.14 6.55
C GLY A 17 -3.13 -1.22 5.80
N PRO A 18 -3.01 -2.01 4.71
CA PRO A 18 -1.76 -2.17 3.96
C PRO A 18 -1.23 -0.86 3.37
N ALA A 19 -2.09 0.10 3.00
CA ALA A 19 -1.66 1.37 2.41
C ALA A 19 -0.75 2.18 3.34
N CYS A 20 -0.95 2.12 4.66
CA CYS A 20 -0.12 2.85 5.63
C CYS A 20 1.35 2.43 5.54
N ILE A 21 1.60 1.12 5.51
CA ILE A 21 2.94 0.54 5.45
C ILE A 21 3.59 0.85 4.10
N VAL A 22 2.81 0.77 3.03
CA VAL A 22 3.31 1.05 1.69
C VAL A 22 3.70 2.53 1.52
N VAL A 23 2.90 3.46 2.07
CA VAL A 23 3.24 4.89 2.09
C VAL A 23 4.51 5.14 2.88
N LEU A 24 4.68 4.48 4.03
CA LEU A 24 5.91 4.59 4.82
C LEU A 24 7.13 4.13 4.02
N ASN A 25 7.05 2.96 3.36
CA ASN A 25 8.14 2.47 2.52
C ASN A 25 8.40 3.36 1.31
N ALA A 26 7.34 3.89 0.69
CA ALA A 26 7.47 4.78 -0.46
C ALA A 26 8.22 6.08 -0.11
N LYS A 27 8.02 6.63 1.10
CA LYS A 27 8.73 7.83 1.56
C LYS A 27 10.25 7.66 1.66
N TYR A 28 10.72 6.45 1.97
CA TYR A 28 12.15 6.19 2.15
C TYR A 28 12.82 5.58 0.93
N PHE A 29 12.07 4.79 0.14
CA PHE A 29 12.66 3.94 -0.88
C PHE A 29 12.10 4.19 -2.28
N LEU A 30 10.94 4.82 -2.48
CA LEU A 30 10.42 5.06 -3.83
C LEU A 30 10.98 6.34 -4.42
N LYS A 31 11.44 6.28 -5.67
CA LYS A 31 11.87 7.47 -6.40
C LYS A 31 10.67 8.39 -6.72
N ASN A 32 10.93 9.68 -6.93
CA ASN A 32 9.90 10.59 -7.46
C ASN A 32 9.38 10.10 -8.82
N GLY A 33 8.05 10.04 -8.95
CA GLY A 33 7.39 9.49 -10.14
C GLY A 33 7.44 7.96 -10.24
N GLY A 34 7.91 7.26 -9.21
CA GLY A 34 7.79 5.81 -9.10
C GLY A 34 6.36 5.35 -8.91
N HIS A 35 6.13 4.04 -9.07
CA HIS A 35 4.80 3.44 -9.03
C HIS A 35 4.65 2.48 -7.86
N VAL A 36 3.40 2.26 -7.46
CA VAL A 36 3.05 1.33 -6.39
C VAL A 36 1.94 0.41 -6.88
N VAL A 37 2.10 -0.89 -6.63
CA VAL A 37 1.09 -1.92 -6.89
C VAL A 37 0.80 -2.63 -5.58
N ILE A 38 -0.46 -2.58 -5.12
CA ILE A 38 -0.88 -3.13 -3.83
C ILE A 38 -1.95 -4.20 -4.06
N SER A 39 -1.72 -5.39 -3.52
CA SER A 39 -2.72 -6.44 -3.32
C SER A 39 -3.49 -6.13 -2.03
N ILE A 40 -4.79 -5.82 -2.16
CA ILE A 40 -5.66 -5.50 -1.02
C ILE A 40 -6.49 -6.74 -0.69
N ILE A 41 -6.27 -7.29 0.50
CA ILE A 41 -6.99 -8.46 0.99
C ILE A 41 -7.81 -8.03 2.22
N SER A 42 -9.10 -8.33 2.23
CA SER A 42 -9.95 -8.12 3.41
C SER A 42 -9.68 -9.21 4.44
N ILE A 43 -8.87 -8.91 5.46
CA ILE A 43 -8.52 -9.89 6.51
C ILE A 43 -9.62 -10.01 7.57
N THR A 44 -10.35 -8.92 7.83
CA THR A 44 -11.45 -8.89 8.80
C THR A 44 -12.77 -8.96 8.04
N GLY A 45 -13.48 -10.09 8.13
CA GLY A 45 -14.79 -10.30 7.49
C GLY A 45 -15.95 -9.43 8.01
N THR A 46 -15.64 -8.30 8.64
CA THR A 46 -16.58 -7.34 9.19
C THR A 46 -16.99 -6.26 8.19
N ALA A 47 -16.22 -6.04 7.13
CA ALA A 47 -16.51 -5.09 6.06
C ALA A 47 -16.45 -5.77 4.69
N SER A 48 -17.28 -5.31 3.75
CA SER A 48 -17.26 -5.83 2.38
C SER A 48 -15.93 -5.50 1.69
N PRO A 49 -15.44 -6.35 0.78
CA PRO A 49 -14.19 -6.09 0.04
C PRO A 49 -14.19 -4.74 -0.68
N GLU A 50 -15.32 -4.31 -1.22
CA GLU A 50 -15.48 -3.04 -1.92
C GLU A 50 -15.30 -1.85 -0.97
N THR A 51 -15.82 -1.99 0.26
CA THR A 51 -15.70 -0.96 1.30
C THR A 51 -14.25 -0.81 1.74
N VAL A 52 -13.56 -1.93 2.00
CA VAL A 52 -12.13 -1.93 2.35
C VAL A 52 -11.30 -1.34 1.22
N PHE A 53 -11.57 -1.74 -0.02
CA PHE A 53 -10.88 -1.19 -1.19
C PHE A 53 -11.07 0.33 -1.31
N ALA A 54 -12.30 0.82 -1.16
CA ALA A 54 -12.58 2.26 -1.22
C ALA A 54 -11.86 3.03 -0.11
N GLN A 55 -11.77 2.48 1.10
CA GLN A 55 -11.04 3.07 2.23
C GLN A 55 -9.53 3.15 1.95
N GLU A 56 -8.91 2.08 1.46
CA GLU A 56 -7.48 2.07 1.11
C GLU A 56 -7.17 3.04 -0.04
N VAL A 57 -7.99 3.09 -1.09
CA VAL A 57 -7.83 4.07 -2.18
C VAL A 57 -7.99 5.50 -1.67
N HIS A 58 -8.96 5.74 -0.78
CA HIS A 58 -9.14 7.05 -0.16
C HIS A 58 -7.93 7.45 0.68
N TYR A 59 -7.32 6.51 1.41
CA TYR A 59 -6.09 6.74 2.17
C TYR A 59 -4.91 7.12 1.26
N LEU A 60 -4.72 6.41 0.15
CA LEU A 60 -3.61 6.67 -0.80
C LEU A 60 -3.72 7.99 -1.58
N ARG A 61 -4.92 8.57 -1.66
CA ARG A 61 -5.20 9.83 -2.36
C ARG A 61 -5.13 11.07 -1.45
N LYS A 62 -4.98 10.87 -0.14
CA LYS A 62 -4.74 11.97 0.81
C LYS A 62 -3.28 12.40 0.77
#